data_AF-A0A535AEV6-F1
#
_entry.id   AF-A0A535AEV6-F1
#
_cell.length_a   1.000
_cell.length_b   1.000
_cell.length_c   1.000
_cell.angle_alpha   90.00
_cell.angle_beta   90.00
_cell.angle_gamma   90.00
#
_symmetry.space_group_name_H-M   'P 1'
#
loop_
_entity.id
_entity.type
_entity.pdbx_description
1 polymer ?
#
loop_
_entity_poly.entity_id
_entity_poly.type
_entity_poly.pdbx_seq_one_letter_code
_entity_poly.pdbx_strand_id
1 'polypeptide(L)'
;MNEAILVGAVAGAVAGAIAGAAVMIATHGLPIGRGRARRDWTYRSAPAFSSGAGTVTPQAGAGVGTPPTVTPHQGYRGPFDRFNDRAKRVLALAQDEAIRFNHNYIGTEHLLLGLVREGEGVAARALDAMGIELSKVRRAVEFIIGRGDSTTSPSEITLSPRTKKVIELAIDEARRLGHSHVGTEHLLLGLVREGEGIASGVLESLGVSLEAMRKKVMETLGQPHGPTSQPLYRDEQRSAAPPGPTGGGTFDLFDNSAIRALALAEAEATSLNHNWIGTEHLVVGLLRVDEGVAAKALTSLGIELAALRAGLLKHIPRGAARVGSDIALTPRMHEILARASVMRTRRASTNVTPEILLLACVADSAGVGTQVLTELGATPEKIREAVDRLSPPKA
;
A
#
# COMPACT_ATOMS: atom_id res chain seq x y z
N MET A 1 73.81 24.15 -13.22
CA MET A 1 73.15 22.95 -13.78
C MET A 1 71.95 22.68 -12.88
N ASN A 2 70.80 23.30 -13.10
CA ASN A 2 69.87 23.19 -14.25
C ASN A 2 69.06 21.89 -14.17
N GLU A 3 67.71 21.89 -14.17
CA GLU A 3 66.75 22.97 -14.49
C GLU A 3 65.59 23.12 -13.48
N ALA A 4 64.74 24.12 -13.70
CA ALA A 4 63.70 24.57 -12.76
C ALA A 4 62.52 25.27 -13.46
N ILE A 5 61.32 25.15 -12.86
CA ILE A 5 60.20 26.13 -12.84
C ILE A 5 59.59 26.62 -14.18
N LEU A 6 58.32 26.24 -14.42
CA LEU A 6 57.15 27.10 -14.76
C LEU A 6 55.88 26.18 -14.78
N VAL A 7 54.66 26.49 -14.32
CA VAL A 7 53.88 27.73 -14.01
C VAL A 7 53.20 28.39 -15.22
N GLY A 8 51.88 28.62 -15.12
CA GLY A 8 50.99 29.19 -16.16
C GLY A 8 49.91 28.18 -16.61
N ALA A 9 48.60 28.26 -16.33
CA ALA A 9 47.66 29.29 -15.85
C ALA A 9 46.90 30.10 -16.93
N VAL A 10 45.76 30.66 -16.51
CA VAL A 10 44.82 31.59 -17.20
C VAL A 10 43.67 30.95 -18.01
N ALA A 11 42.48 31.51 -17.79
CA ALA A 11 41.18 31.11 -18.31
C ALA A 11 40.85 31.70 -19.69
N GLY A 12 39.76 31.21 -20.30
CA GLY A 12 39.13 31.84 -21.46
C GLY A 12 37.70 31.32 -21.67
N ALA A 13 36.71 32.21 -21.55
CA ALA A 13 35.31 31.95 -21.90
C ALA A 13 34.88 32.93 -23.01
N VAL A 14 33.92 32.54 -23.86
CA VAL A 14 32.94 33.43 -24.53
C VAL A 14 31.91 32.57 -25.29
N ALA A 15 30.71 33.12 -25.50
CA ALA A 15 29.55 32.46 -26.11
C ALA A 15 29.34 32.81 -27.60
N GLY A 16 28.36 32.18 -28.28
CA GLY A 16 27.67 32.80 -29.42
C GLY A 16 27.04 31.88 -30.47
N ALA A 17 25.84 32.25 -30.94
CA ALA A 17 25.05 31.71 -32.08
C ALA A 17 24.64 30.21 -32.01
N ILE A 18 23.40 29.76 -32.29
CA ILE A 18 22.17 30.31 -32.91
C ILE A 18 22.19 30.47 -34.45
N ALA A 19 21.90 29.36 -35.14
CA ALA A 19 21.08 29.26 -36.37
C ALA A 19 20.72 27.76 -36.57
N GLY A 20 19.61 27.36 -37.20
CA GLY A 20 18.49 28.14 -37.74
C GLY A 20 17.85 27.41 -38.94
N ALA A 21 16.82 26.59 -38.72
CA ALA A 21 16.10 25.90 -39.80
C ALA A 21 14.63 25.65 -39.43
N ALA A 22 13.72 26.42 -40.04
CA ALA A 22 12.28 26.15 -40.04
C ALA A 22 11.82 26.01 -41.49
N VAL A 23 10.96 25.03 -41.77
CA VAL A 23 10.30 24.87 -43.07
C VAL A 23 8.81 24.74 -42.82
N MET A 24 8.04 25.75 -43.26
CA MET A 24 6.60 25.62 -43.42
C MET A 24 6.26 25.23 -44.85
N ILE A 25 5.35 24.28 -45.02
CA ILE A 25 4.45 24.24 -46.17
C ILE A 25 3.03 24.07 -45.62
N ALA A 26 2.21 25.09 -45.80
CA ALA A 26 0.74 24.98 -45.79
C ALA A 26 0.30 24.84 -47.27
N THR A 27 -0.89 24.39 -47.64
CA THR A 27 -2.23 24.59 -47.07
C THR A 27 -3.18 23.48 -47.54
N HIS A 28 -4.35 23.34 -46.90
CA HIS A 28 -5.68 23.53 -47.50
C HIS A 28 -6.78 23.29 -46.44
N GLY A 29 -7.82 24.14 -46.41
CA GLY A 29 -9.07 23.86 -45.67
C GLY A 29 -10.07 23.10 -46.57
N LEU A 30 -11.35 22.92 -46.25
CA LEU A 30 -12.30 23.59 -45.33
C LEU A 30 -13.46 22.57 -44.96
N PRO A 31 -14.66 22.95 -44.45
CA PRO A 31 -14.92 23.26 -43.03
C PRO A 31 -16.20 22.57 -42.44
N ILE A 32 -16.63 23.05 -41.25
CA ILE A 32 -17.96 22.91 -40.56
C ILE A 32 -18.34 21.55 -39.94
N GLY A 33 -18.82 21.58 -38.68
CA GLY A 33 -19.41 20.42 -38.01
C GLY A 33 -19.86 20.64 -36.54
N ARG A 34 -20.70 21.65 -36.25
CA ARG A 34 -21.24 21.85 -34.88
C ARG A 34 -22.34 20.82 -34.57
N GLY A 35 -22.06 19.82 -33.73
CA GLY A 35 -23.02 18.80 -33.29
C GLY A 35 -23.12 18.65 -31.77
N ARG A 36 -23.96 19.45 -31.10
CA ARG A 36 -24.25 19.28 -29.65
C ARG A 36 -25.36 18.25 -29.49
N ALA A 37 -25.06 17.08 -28.92
CA ALA A 37 -26.06 16.07 -28.57
C ALA A 37 -25.81 15.46 -27.18
N ARG A 38 -26.67 15.80 -26.20
CA ARG A 38 -26.91 14.95 -25.03
C ARG A 38 -27.58 13.65 -25.49
N ARG A 39 -27.40 12.56 -24.76
CA ARG A 39 -28.28 11.38 -24.84
C ARG A 39 -28.53 10.85 -23.44
N ASP A 40 -29.76 11.01 -22.97
CA ASP A 40 -30.22 10.43 -21.72
C ASP A 40 -30.44 8.91 -21.90
N TRP A 41 -30.13 8.12 -20.88
CA TRP A 41 -30.23 6.66 -20.93
C TRP A 41 -31.56 6.19 -20.32
N THR A 42 -32.62 6.15 -21.12
CA THR A 42 -33.92 5.60 -20.71
C THR A 42 -34.00 4.09 -20.97
N TYR A 43 -34.00 3.30 -19.91
CA TYR A 43 -34.20 1.85 -19.96
C TYR A 43 -35.57 1.50 -20.59
N ARG A 44 -35.60 0.60 -21.59
CA ARG A 44 -36.83 0.12 -22.23
C ARG A 44 -36.93 -1.40 -22.15
N SER A 45 -37.99 -1.87 -21.50
CA SER A 45 -38.27 -3.30 -21.24
C SER A 45 -38.80 -4.04 -22.48
N ALA A 46 -38.45 -5.32 -22.59
CA ALA A 46 -39.11 -6.33 -23.43
C ALA A 46 -38.70 -7.75 -22.95
N PRO A 47 -39.43 -8.81 -23.31
CA PRO A 47 -40.88 -8.98 -23.11
C PRO A 47 -41.19 -10.25 -22.27
N ALA A 48 -42.47 -10.51 -22.00
CA ALA A 48 -42.92 -11.66 -21.21
C ALA A 48 -42.94 -12.99 -21.99
N PHE A 49 -42.95 -14.10 -21.26
CA PHE A 49 -43.35 -15.42 -21.74
C PHE A 49 -44.49 -15.99 -20.87
N SER A 50 -45.43 -16.67 -21.50
CA SER A 50 -46.45 -17.50 -20.85
C SER A 50 -46.01 -18.98 -20.88
N SER A 51 -46.68 -19.98 -20.33
CA SER A 51 -47.96 -20.09 -19.62
C SER A 51 -47.98 -21.43 -18.87
N GLY A 52 -48.72 -21.55 -17.77
CA GLY A 52 -48.94 -22.83 -17.09
C GLY A 52 -49.93 -22.69 -15.94
N ALA A 53 -51.16 -23.18 -16.11
CA ALA A 53 -52.21 -23.05 -15.12
C ALA A 53 -52.30 -24.30 -14.22
N GLY A 54 -52.50 -24.09 -12.92
CA GLY A 54 -52.79 -25.13 -11.94
C GLY A 54 -53.54 -24.54 -10.76
N THR A 55 -54.83 -24.83 -10.64
CA THR A 55 -55.71 -24.26 -9.61
C THR A 55 -55.75 -25.12 -8.35
N VAL A 56 -55.38 -24.57 -7.20
CA VAL A 56 -55.68 -25.13 -5.87
C VAL A 56 -56.21 -24.01 -4.98
N THR A 57 -57.15 -24.35 -4.10
CA THR A 57 -57.92 -23.44 -3.24
C THR A 57 -57.06 -22.75 -2.15
N PRO A 58 -57.40 -21.51 -1.75
CA PRO A 58 -56.72 -20.82 -0.66
C PRO A 58 -57.22 -21.27 0.71
N GLN A 59 -56.29 -21.42 1.67
CA GLN A 59 -56.59 -21.46 3.10
C GLN A 59 -55.67 -20.48 3.84
N ALA A 60 -56.21 -19.75 4.81
CA ALA A 60 -55.53 -18.60 5.41
C ALA A 60 -54.49 -19.00 6.48
N GLY A 61 -53.36 -18.28 6.51
CA GLY A 61 -52.33 -18.36 7.54
C GLY A 61 -51.41 -17.13 7.47
N ALA A 62 -51.23 -16.42 8.59
CA ALA A 62 -50.48 -15.16 8.63
C ALA A 62 -48.95 -15.38 8.69
N GLY A 63 -48.18 -14.45 8.12
CA GLY A 63 -46.72 -14.44 8.27
C GLY A 63 -45.98 -13.66 7.19
N VAL A 64 -45.96 -12.32 7.26
CA VAL A 64 -45.03 -11.52 6.46
C VAL A 64 -43.63 -11.64 7.07
N GLY A 65 -42.79 -12.50 6.49
CA GLY A 65 -41.41 -12.69 6.93
C GLY A 65 -40.55 -11.48 6.60
N THR A 66 -40.19 -10.69 7.62
CA THR A 66 -39.22 -9.61 7.50
C THR A 66 -37.87 -10.17 7.03
N PRO A 67 -37.18 -9.56 6.04
CA PRO A 67 -35.81 -9.95 5.72
C PRO A 67 -34.91 -9.73 6.95
N PRO A 68 -33.88 -10.57 7.16
CA PRO A 68 -33.05 -10.49 8.36
C PRO A 68 -32.31 -9.14 8.43
N THR A 69 -32.49 -8.43 9.54
CA THR A 69 -31.79 -7.17 9.81
C THR A 69 -30.28 -7.39 9.76
N VAL A 70 -29.62 -6.80 8.77
CA VAL A 70 -28.16 -6.78 8.69
C VAL A 70 -27.63 -5.90 9.82
N THR A 71 -27.15 -6.52 10.89
CA THR A 71 -26.43 -5.81 11.95
C THR A 71 -25.10 -5.28 11.40
N PRO A 72 -24.72 -4.03 11.74
CA PRO A 72 -23.43 -3.50 11.32
C PRO A 72 -22.32 -4.29 12.03
N HIS A 73 -21.49 -5.01 11.26
CA HIS A 73 -20.39 -5.80 11.81
C HIS A 73 -19.38 -4.89 12.51
N GLN A 74 -19.37 -4.93 13.84
CA GLN A 74 -18.47 -4.15 14.69
C GLN A 74 -17.03 -4.65 14.48
N GLY A 75 -16.18 -3.79 13.91
CA GLY A 75 -14.99 -4.21 13.16
C GLY A 75 -13.87 -4.89 13.97
N TYR A 76 -13.48 -6.08 13.51
CA TYR A 76 -12.25 -6.80 13.87
C TYR A 76 -11.03 -5.98 13.38
N ARG A 77 -10.18 -5.51 14.31
CA ARG A 77 -9.00 -4.64 14.02
C ARG A 77 -7.68 -5.35 14.32
N GLY A 78 -6.84 -5.45 13.30
CA GLY A 78 -5.53 -6.07 13.32
C GLY A 78 -4.43 -5.32 14.08
N PRO A 79 -3.23 -5.93 14.15
CA PRO A 79 -2.05 -5.31 14.76
C PRO A 79 -1.73 -3.98 14.07
N PHE A 80 -1.78 -3.93 12.74
CA PHE A 80 -1.47 -2.75 11.92
C PHE A 80 -2.69 -1.96 11.42
N ASP A 81 -3.92 -2.47 11.58
CA ASP A 81 -5.14 -1.65 11.35
C ASP A 81 -5.27 -0.52 12.37
N ARG A 82 -4.54 -0.61 13.50
CA ARG A 82 -4.40 0.49 14.46
C ARG A 82 -3.38 1.53 14.03
N PHE A 83 -2.56 1.29 13.01
CA PHE A 83 -1.47 2.18 12.63
C PHE A 83 -1.93 3.18 11.57
N ASN A 84 -1.54 4.45 11.70
CA ASN A 84 -1.68 5.41 10.62
C ASN A 84 -0.63 5.16 9.53
N ASP A 85 -0.84 5.72 8.34
CA ASP A 85 -0.03 5.33 7.18
C ASP A 85 1.43 5.81 7.26
N ARG A 86 1.70 6.89 8.02
CA ARG A 86 3.07 7.29 8.37
C ARG A 86 3.77 6.25 9.26
N ALA A 87 3.07 5.68 10.25
CA ALA A 87 3.62 4.61 11.08
C ALA A 87 3.78 3.28 10.32
N LYS A 88 2.94 2.99 9.31
CA LYS A 88 3.18 1.89 8.36
C LYS A 88 4.42 2.15 7.50
N ARG A 89 4.58 3.37 6.96
CA ARG A 89 5.78 3.79 6.22
C ARG A 89 7.05 3.60 7.05
N VAL A 90 7.07 4.01 8.32
CA VAL A 90 8.20 3.79 9.25
C VAL A 90 8.62 2.32 9.32
N LEU A 91 7.67 1.37 9.36
CA LEU A 91 7.96 -0.07 9.41
C LEU A 91 8.56 -0.60 8.09
N ALA A 92 8.06 -0.14 6.94
CA ALA A 92 8.64 -0.47 5.64
C ALA A 92 10.06 0.11 5.48
N LEU A 93 10.26 1.37 5.91
CA LEU A 93 11.57 2.02 5.94
C LEU A 93 12.53 1.30 6.89
N ALA A 94 12.06 0.70 7.98
CA ALA A 94 12.89 -0.15 8.84
C ALA A 94 13.34 -1.44 8.13
N GLN A 95 12.48 -2.05 7.30
CA GLN A 95 12.85 -3.22 6.50
C GLN A 95 13.90 -2.88 5.42
N ASP A 96 13.75 -1.75 4.72
CA ASP A 96 14.75 -1.23 3.79
C ASP A 96 16.14 -1.08 4.45
N GLU A 97 16.19 -0.57 5.68
CA GLU A 97 17.45 -0.36 6.38
C GLU A 97 18.05 -1.70 6.83
N ALA A 98 17.24 -2.65 7.32
CA ALA A 98 17.71 -4.02 7.60
C ALA A 98 18.35 -4.66 6.35
N ILE A 99 17.74 -4.52 5.17
CA ILE A 99 18.29 -4.98 3.89
C ILE A 99 19.60 -4.24 3.55
N ARG A 100 19.63 -2.91 3.67
CA ARG A 100 20.84 -2.07 3.44
C ARG A 100 22.03 -2.48 4.31
N PHE A 101 21.78 -2.95 5.53
CA PHE A 101 22.81 -3.40 6.46
C PHE A 101 23.11 -4.91 6.36
N ASN A 102 22.49 -5.65 5.44
CA ASN A 102 22.59 -7.12 5.33
C ASN A 102 22.17 -7.84 6.65
N HIS A 103 21.14 -7.35 7.34
CA HIS A 103 20.66 -7.95 8.58
C HIS A 103 19.36 -8.74 8.36
N ASN A 104 19.38 -10.02 8.73
CA ASN A 104 18.25 -10.95 8.63
C ASN A 104 17.13 -10.73 9.69
N TYR A 105 17.13 -9.58 10.37
CA TYR A 105 16.07 -9.17 11.28
C TYR A 105 15.87 -7.64 11.28
N ILE A 106 14.64 -7.20 11.54
CA ILE A 106 14.34 -5.80 11.85
C ILE A 106 14.50 -5.63 13.36
N GLY A 107 15.62 -5.07 13.82
CA GLY A 107 15.83 -4.69 15.20
C GLY A 107 15.34 -3.28 15.52
N THR A 108 15.57 -2.86 16.75
CA THR A 108 15.19 -1.55 17.30
C THR A 108 15.83 -0.38 16.54
N GLU A 109 17.07 -0.58 16.12
CA GLU A 109 17.94 0.32 15.39
C GLU A 109 17.49 0.54 13.94
N HIS A 110 17.00 -0.51 13.28
CA HIS A 110 16.32 -0.37 11.99
C HIS A 110 15.00 0.41 12.12
N LEU A 111 14.26 0.22 13.22
CA LEU A 111 13.06 1.01 13.52
C LEU A 111 13.38 2.48 13.82
N LEU A 112 14.47 2.78 14.53
CA LEU A 112 14.98 4.14 14.73
C LEU A 112 15.34 4.81 13.41
N LEU A 113 16.07 4.11 12.54
CA LEU A 113 16.41 4.60 11.19
C LEU A 113 15.14 4.86 10.35
N GLY A 114 14.13 4.00 10.43
CA GLY A 114 12.83 4.21 9.79
C GLY A 114 12.08 5.44 10.30
N LEU A 115 12.12 5.70 11.62
CA LEU A 115 11.53 6.90 12.25
C LEU A 115 12.21 8.20 11.80
N VAL A 116 13.53 8.21 11.67
CA VAL A 116 14.25 9.39 11.14
C VAL A 116 14.00 9.56 9.64
N ARG A 117 13.98 8.46 8.87
CA ARG A 117 13.87 8.48 7.40
C ARG A 117 12.47 8.84 6.89
N GLU A 118 11.42 8.76 7.72
CA GLU A 118 10.06 9.17 7.33
C GLU A 118 9.90 10.70 7.24
N GLY A 119 10.74 11.48 7.93
CA GLY A 119 10.95 12.91 7.72
C GLY A 119 9.84 13.88 8.17
N GLU A 120 8.56 13.53 8.00
CA GLU A 120 7.43 14.45 8.24
C GLU A 120 6.67 14.20 9.56
N GLY A 121 6.75 12.99 10.10
CA GLY A 121 6.09 12.56 11.32
C GLY A 121 6.47 13.35 12.57
N VAL A 122 5.64 13.26 13.61
CA VAL A 122 5.93 13.90 14.91
C VAL A 122 7.21 13.32 15.52
N ALA A 123 7.48 12.03 15.34
CA ALA A 123 8.76 11.43 15.73
C ALA A 123 9.94 11.96 14.92
N ALA A 124 9.83 12.06 13.59
CA ALA A 124 10.89 12.59 12.74
C ALA A 124 11.26 14.03 13.15
N ARG A 125 10.26 14.89 13.39
CA ARG A 125 10.48 16.26 13.90
C ARG A 125 11.06 16.30 15.31
N ALA A 126 10.68 15.37 16.20
CA ALA A 126 11.26 15.27 17.54
C ALA A 126 12.73 14.79 17.51
N LEU A 127 13.08 13.88 16.59
CA LEU A 127 14.45 13.39 16.37
C LEU A 127 15.34 14.49 15.76
N ASP A 128 14.86 15.16 14.71
CA ASP A 128 15.53 16.29 14.06
C ASP A 128 15.79 17.45 15.03
N ALA A 129 14.78 17.84 15.83
CA ALA A 129 14.90 18.86 16.86
C ALA A 129 15.76 18.44 18.08
N MET A 130 16.33 17.24 18.08
CA MET A 130 17.38 16.77 19.01
C MET A 130 18.72 16.51 18.30
N GLY A 131 18.85 16.89 17.02
CA GLY A 131 20.07 16.72 16.22
C GLY A 131 20.31 15.30 15.68
N ILE A 132 19.32 14.41 15.76
CA ILE A 132 19.42 12.99 15.38
C ILE A 132 19.23 12.82 13.87
N GLU A 133 20.28 13.13 13.12
CA GLU A 133 20.33 12.98 11.66
C GLU A 133 20.49 11.52 11.22
N LEU A 134 19.86 11.14 10.09
CA LEU A 134 19.94 9.80 9.49
C LEU A 134 21.39 9.37 9.18
N SER A 135 22.26 10.33 8.85
CA SER A 135 23.70 10.15 8.62
C SER A 135 24.45 9.68 9.87
N LYS A 136 24.12 10.28 11.03
CA LYS A 136 24.71 9.97 12.35
C LYS A 136 24.22 8.63 12.86
N VAL A 137 22.90 8.39 12.80
CA VAL A 137 22.29 7.12 13.24
C VAL A 137 22.85 5.95 12.42
N ARG A 138 22.94 6.05 11.09
CA ARG A 138 23.56 4.97 10.27
C ARG A 138 25.01 4.68 10.67
N ARG A 139 25.83 5.70 10.92
CA ARG A 139 27.22 5.52 11.36
C ARG A 139 27.32 4.86 12.74
N ALA A 140 26.45 5.24 13.68
CA ALA A 140 26.40 4.62 15.01
C ALA A 140 25.99 3.13 14.92
N VAL A 141 24.97 2.81 14.10
CA VAL A 141 24.55 1.42 13.86
C VAL A 141 25.68 0.61 13.20
N GLU A 142 26.32 1.14 12.16
CA GLU A 142 27.44 0.47 11.49
C GLU A 142 28.64 0.24 12.41
N PHE A 143 28.87 1.13 13.39
CA PHE A 143 29.93 0.99 14.39
C PHE A 143 29.60 -0.05 15.48
N ILE A 144 28.34 -0.18 15.89
CA ILE A 144 27.93 -1.07 17.00
C ILE A 144 27.69 -2.50 16.52
N ILE A 145 27.07 -2.70 15.36
CA ILE A 145 26.70 -4.04 14.85
C ILE A 145 27.28 -4.39 13.46
N GLY A 146 27.98 -3.46 12.79
CA GLY A 146 28.60 -3.71 11.49
C GLY A 146 27.60 -3.76 10.33
N ARG A 147 27.86 -4.67 9.40
CA ARG A 147 26.97 -5.13 8.33
C ARG A 147 27.12 -6.64 8.19
N GLY A 148 26.07 -7.35 7.81
CA GLY A 148 26.14 -8.80 7.59
C GLY A 148 26.99 -9.20 6.37
N ASP A 149 27.69 -10.34 6.50
CA ASP A 149 28.60 -10.88 5.49
C ASP A 149 27.92 -11.37 4.19
N SER A 150 26.59 -11.55 4.21
CA SER A 150 25.80 -12.09 3.10
C SER A 150 24.61 -11.19 2.75
N THR A 151 24.30 -11.09 1.45
CA THR A 151 23.13 -10.36 0.95
C THR A 151 21.85 -11.00 1.48
N THR A 152 21.13 -10.30 2.36
CA THR A 152 19.94 -10.83 3.02
C THR A 152 18.71 -10.81 2.10
N SER A 153 18.06 -11.96 1.93
CA SER A 153 16.77 -12.07 1.22
C SER A 153 15.66 -11.35 2.00
N PRO A 154 14.90 -10.40 1.39
CA PRO A 154 13.81 -9.69 2.08
C PRO A 154 12.71 -10.60 2.67
N SER A 155 12.57 -11.82 2.14
CA SER A 155 11.63 -12.87 2.58
C SER A 155 12.00 -13.56 3.90
N GLU A 156 13.25 -13.45 4.35
CA GLU A 156 13.76 -14.12 5.56
C GLU A 156 13.78 -13.17 6.78
N ILE A 157 13.61 -11.87 6.55
CA ILE A 157 13.73 -10.83 7.58
C ILE A 157 12.52 -10.84 8.50
N THR A 158 12.74 -11.09 9.80
CA THR A 158 11.68 -11.08 10.82
C THR A 158 11.86 -9.95 11.84
N LEU A 159 10.77 -9.53 12.49
CA LEU A 159 10.84 -8.59 13.62
C LEU A 159 11.56 -9.25 14.81
N SER A 160 12.59 -8.60 15.35
CA SER A 160 13.24 -9.06 16.59
C SER A 160 12.25 -9.08 17.77
N PRO A 161 12.49 -9.89 18.82
CA PRO A 161 11.65 -9.88 20.03
C PRO A 161 11.50 -8.48 20.66
N ARG A 162 12.58 -7.69 20.69
CA ARG A 162 12.54 -6.29 21.17
C ARG A 162 11.70 -5.40 20.26
N THR A 163 11.81 -5.52 18.93
CA THR A 163 11.01 -4.75 17.97
C THR A 163 9.51 -5.06 18.10
N LYS A 164 9.15 -6.33 18.35
CA LYS A 164 7.77 -6.73 18.69
C LYS A 164 7.33 -6.06 19.99
N LYS A 165 8.20 -6.00 21.00
CA LYS A 165 7.89 -5.33 22.27
C LYS A 165 7.69 -3.81 22.12
N VAL A 166 8.50 -3.15 21.30
CA VAL A 166 8.32 -1.72 20.94
C VAL A 166 6.94 -1.48 20.32
N ILE A 167 6.48 -2.36 19.44
CA ILE A 167 5.15 -2.28 18.82
C ILE A 167 4.02 -2.43 19.85
N GLU A 168 4.13 -3.35 20.82
CA GLU A 168 3.18 -3.45 21.93
C GLU A 168 3.14 -2.16 22.77
N LEU A 169 4.31 -1.61 23.11
CA LEU A 169 4.44 -0.39 23.91
C LEU A 169 3.89 0.83 23.16
N ALA A 170 4.09 0.93 21.84
CA ALA A 170 3.50 1.97 21.01
C ALA A 170 1.96 1.93 20.99
N ILE A 171 1.36 0.73 21.00
CA ILE A 171 -0.10 0.54 21.12
C ILE A 171 -0.61 0.99 22.51
N ASP A 172 0.16 0.76 23.58
CA ASP A 172 -0.18 1.23 24.92
C ASP A 172 -0.04 2.76 25.06
N GLU A 173 1.03 3.37 24.52
CA GLU A 173 1.18 4.83 24.52
C GLU A 173 0.07 5.52 23.74
N ALA A 174 -0.35 4.99 22.58
CA ALA A 174 -1.50 5.52 21.84
C ALA A 174 -2.79 5.48 22.68
N ARG A 175 -3.03 4.37 23.39
CA ARG A 175 -4.16 4.25 24.32
C ARG A 175 -4.06 5.22 25.49
N ARG A 176 -2.87 5.38 26.10
CA ARG A 176 -2.62 6.30 27.23
C ARG A 176 -2.83 7.77 26.86
N LEU A 177 -2.55 8.14 25.60
CA LEU A 177 -2.78 9.48 25.07
C LEU A 177 -4.21 9.67 24.50
N GLY A 178 -5.07 8.66 24.57
CA GLY A 178 -6.44 8.72 24.03
C GLY A 178 -6.54 8.68 22.50
N HIS A 179 -5.43 8.42 21.80
CA HIS A 179 -5.39 8.40 20.35
C HIS A 179 -5.98 7.09 19.80
N SER A 180 -6.85 7.23 18.80
CA SER A 180 -7.57 6.12 18.17
C SER A 180 -6.68 5.22 17.29
N HIS A 181 -5.49 5.71 16.94
CA HIS A 181 -4.50 5.06 16.08
C HIS A 181 -3.07 5.32 16.61
N VAL A 182 -2.20 4.34 16.42
CA VAL A 182 -0.75 4.42 16.60
C VAL A 182 -0.16 5.23 15.45
N GLY A 183 0.70 6.18 15.77
CA GLY A 183 1.43 6.99 14.80
C GLY A 183 2.94 7.01 15.08
N THR A 184 3.66 7.90 14.41
CA THR A 184 5.13 7.96 14.43
C THR A 184 5.69 8.21 15.84
N GLU A 185 5.13 9.20 16.52
CA GLU A 185 5.32 9.56 17.92
C GLU A 185 5.06 8.39 18.88
N HIS A 186 4.04 7.58 18.63
CA HIS A 186 3.75 6.42 19.44
C HIS A 186 4.79 5.30 19.28
N LEU A 187 5.27 5.08 18.05
CA LEU A 187 6.40 4.18 17.78
C LEU A 187 7.68 4.65 18.50
N LEU A 188 7.99 5.95 18.46
CA LEU A 188 9.15 6.50 19.16
C LEU A 188 8.99 6.46 20.69
N LEU A 189 7.81 6.74 21.23
CA LEU A 189 7.53 6.59 22.67
C LEU A 189 7.63 5.11 23.12
N GLY A 190 7.17 4.18 22.29
CA GLY A 190 7.33 2.74 22.53
C GLY A 190 8.79 2.28 22.48
N LEU A 191 9.59 2.83 21.55
CA LEU A 191 11.02 2.56 21.41
C LEU A 191 11.79 3.03 22.64
N VAL A 192 11.55 4.29 23.05
CA VAL A 192 12.14 4.92 24.22
C VAL A 192 11.71 4.27 25.54
N ARG A 193 10.54 3.61 25.58
CA ARG A 193 10.03 2.87 26.74
C ARG A 193 10.47 1.40 26.79
N GLU A 194 10.97 0.83 25.68
CA GLU A 194 11.59 -0.50 25.69
C GLU A 194 13.00 -0.43 26.29
N GLY A 195 13.74 0.64 26.00
CA GLY A 195 14.91 1.08 26.76
C GLY A 195 16.19 0.26 26.58
N GLU A 196 16.12 -1.03 26.28
CA GLU A 196 17.28 -1.93 26.25
C GLU A 196 17.79 -2.30 24.84
N GLY A 197 17.10 -1.87 23.78
CA GLY A 197 17.52 -2.07 22.40
C GLY A 197 18.75 -1.26 21.96
N ILE A 198 19.35 -1.66 20.84
CA ILE A 198 20.47 -0.94 20.20
C ILE A 198 20.08 0.52 19.88
N ALA A 199 18.80 0.79 19.58
CA ALA A 199 18.30 2.16 19.39
C ALA A 199 18.54 3.08 20.59
N SER A 200 18.42 2.57 21.83
CA SER A 200 18.68 3.36 23.03
C SER A 200 20.15 3.74 23.12
N GLY A 201 21.06 2.78 22.99
CA GLY A 201 22.51 3.02 22.97
C GLY A 201 22.94 3.95 21.82
N VAL A 202 22.26 3.89 20.67
CA VAL A 202 22.46 4.85 19.58
C VAL A 202 22.01 6.27 19.96
N LEU A 203 20.83 6.45 20.57
CA LEU A 203 20.37 7.76 21.04
C LEU A 203 21.30 8.33 22.13
N GLU A 204 21.72 7.50 23.08
CA GLU A 204 22.61 7.90 24.18
C GLU A 204 24.03 8.23 23.67
N SER A 205 24.58 7.46 22.73
CA SER A 205 25.87 7.77 22.08
C SER A 205 25.83 9.06 21.24
N LEU A 206 24.65 9.49 20.80
CA LEU A 206 24.41 10.79 20.15
C LEU A 206 24.08 11.91 21.15
N GLY A 207 24.22 11.67 22.46
CA GLY A 207 24.06 12.65 23.53
C GLY A 207 22.62 12.87 24.01
N VAL A 208 21.68 12.00 23.61
CA VAL A 208 20.25 12.18 23.92
C VAL A 208 19.74 11.06 24.82
N SER A 209 19.41 11.41 26.07
CA SER A 209 18.81 10.47 27.00
C SER A 209 17.38 10.11 26.61
N LEU A 210 16.95 8.91 27.01
CA LEU A 210 15.60 8.40 26.78
C LEU A 210 14.52 9.33 27.37
N GLU A 211 14.73 9.88 28.58
CA GLU A 211 13.80 10.84 29.17
C GLU A 211 13.71 12.15 28.38
N ALA A 212 14.84 12.67 27.87
CA ALA A 212 14.86 13.87 27.06
C ALA A 212 14.12 13.65 25.72
N MET A 213 14.30 12.49 25.08
CA MET A 213 13.54 12.13 23.88
C MET A 213 12.04 12.00 24.18
N ARG A 214 11.65 11.31 25.26
CA ARG A 214 10.24 11.20 25.66
C ARG A 214 9.61 12.58 25.89
N LYS A 215 10.31 13.47 26.60
CA LYS A 215 9.88 14.86 26.82
C LYS A 215 9.72 15.59 25.49
N LYS A 216 10.68 15.46 24.57
CA LYS A 216 10.63 16.14 23.27
C LYS A 216 9.46 15.69 22.40
N VAL A 217 9.12 14.39 22.39
CA VAL A 217 7.94 13.90 21.66
C VAL A 217 6.66 14.48 22.25
N MET A 218 6.54 14.56 23.58
CA MET A 218 5.38 15.17 24.24
C MET A 218 5.27 16.68 23.98
N GLU A 219 6.38 17.42 23.97
CA GLU A 219 6.42 18.83 23.53
C GLU A 219 5.95 18.99 22.08
N THR A 220 6.43 18.14 21.18
CA THR A 220 6.10 18.19 19.75
C THR A 220 4.63 17.81 19.48
N LEU A 221 4.05 16.94 20.30
CA LEU A 221 2.62 16.61 20.32
C LEU A 221 1.74 17.80 20.78
N GLY A 222 2.22 18.58 21.75
CA GLY A 222 1.45 19.66 22.38
C GLY A 222 1.35 20.96 21.57
N GLN A 223 2.10 21.11 20.48
CA GLN A 223 2.05 22.31 19.65
C GLN A 223 0.86 22.28 18.67
N PRO A 224 0.07 23.36 18.54
CA PRO A 224 -0.99 23.45 17.54
C PRO A 224 -0.36 23.61 16.14
N HIS A 225 -0.64 22.67 15.25
CA HIS A 225 -0.17 22.70 13.85
C HIS A 225 -1.30 23.15 12.90
N GLY A 226 -0.94 23.66 11.72
CA GLY A 226 -1.88 24.12 10.70
C GLY A 226 -2.81 23.02 10.16
N PRO A 227 -3.82 23.38 9.34
CA PRO A 227 -4.97 22.51 9.04
C PRO A 227 -4.58 21.22 8.31
N THR A 228 -4.44 20.14 9.07
CA THR A 228 -4.44 18.77 8.55
C THR A 228 -5.77 18.51 7.83
N SER A 229 -5.70 18.15 6.55
CA SER A 229 -6.85 17.87 5.70
C SER A 229 -7.57 16.58 6.10
N GLN A 230 -8.41 16.67 7.14
CA GLN A 230 -9.40 15.65 7.46
C GLN A 230 -10.45 15.57 6.33
N PRO A 231 -10.72 14.40 5.73
CA PRO A 231 -11.91 14.21 4.92
C PRO A 231 -13.15 14.35 5.82
N LEU A 232 -14.04 15.29 5.47
CA LEU A 232 -15.26 15.53 6.25
C LEU A 232 -16.24 14.35 6.11
N TYR A 233 -16.43 13.59 7.20
CA TYR A 233 -17.64 12.80 7.42
C TYR A 233 -18.18 13.07 8.83
N ARG A 234 -19.48 13.36 8.89
CA ARG A 234 -20.29 13.73 10.06
C ARG A 234 -21.71 13.18 9.82
N ASP A 235 -22.50 12.71 10.80
CA ASP A 235 -22.27 12.60 12.26
C ASP A 235 -22.20 11.09 12.66
N GLU A 236 -22.90 10.44 13.63
CA GLU A 236 -23.90 10.85 14.63
C GLU A 236 -23.88 9.90 15.87
N GLN A 237 -24.29 10.44 17.03
CA GLN A 237 -24.98 9.77 18.15
C GLN A 237 -24.42 8.45 18.79
N ARG A 238 -23.79 8.67 19.96
CA ARG A 238 -24.08 8.06 21.29
C ARG A 238 -23.46 6.72 21.78
N SER A 239 -22.69 6.91 22.87
CA SER A 239 -22.75 6.21 24.18
C SER A 239 -21.96 4.89 24.41
N ALA A 240 -21.45 4.75 25.65
CA ALA A 240 -20.65 3.63 26.19
C ALA A 240 -21.53 2.66 27.02
N ALA A 241 -21.10 1.51 27.56
CA ALA A 241 -19.81 0.79 27.74
C ALA A 241 -20.10 -0.74 27.79
N PRO A 242 -19.24 -1.71 28.22
CA PRO A 242 -17.79 -1.75 28.53
C PRO A 242 -17.02 -2.78 27.63
N PRO A 243 -15.71 -3.05 27.81
CA PRO A 243 -14.95 -3.90 26.86
C PRO A 243 -14.99 -5.43 27.15
N GLY A 244 -15.09 -6.23 26.08
CA GLY A 244 -14.90 -7.69 26.04
C GLY A 244 -13.79 -8.12 25.05
N PRO A 245 -13.44 -9.43 24.97
CA PRO A 245 -12.14 -9.88 24.46
C PRO A 245 -11.98 -9.99 22.91
N THR A 246 -10.79 -9.55 22.44
CA THR A 246 -9.91 -9.99 21.32
C THR A 246 -10.44 -10.89 20.19
N GLY A 247 -10.03 -10.74 18.91
CA GLY A 247 -9.10 -9.78 18.26
C GLY A 247 -8.37 -10.36 17.02
N GLY A 248 -7.94 -9.54 16.06
CA GLY A 248 -7.22 -9.91 14.82
C GLY A 248 -7.57 -9.01 13.61
N GLY A 249 -6.93 -9.20 12.44
CA GLY A 249 -6.83 -8.16 11.40
C GLY A 249 -7.11 -8.48 9.92
N THR A 250 -7.09 -7.41 9.12
CA THR A 250 -7.42 -7.40 7.67
C THR A 250 -6.42 -8.17 6.81
N PHE A 251 -5.12 -7.90 6.98
CA PHE A 251 -4.02 -8.54 6.25
C PHE A 251 -3.37 -9.71 7.00
N ASP A 252 -3.74 -9.95 8.26
CA ASP A 252 -3.33 -11.18 9.00
C ASP A 252 -3.80 -12.45 8.28
N LEU A 253 -4.82 -12.32 7.42
CA LEU A 253 -5.34 -13.38 6.57
C LEU A 253 -4.56 -13.58 5.27
N PHE A 254 -3.53 -12.79 4.94
CA PHE A 254 -2.83 -12.84 3.64
C PHE A 254 -1.48 -13.57 3.77
N ASP A 255 -1.03 -14.26 2.71
CA ASP A 255 0.32 -14.81 2.67
C ASP A 255 1.35 -13.78 2.15
N ASN A 256 2.64 -14.09 2.35
CA ASN A 256 3.74 -13.22 1.94
C ASN A 256 3.74 -12.96 0.42
N SER A 257 3.24 -13.90 -0.38
CA SER A 257 3.16 -13.81 -1.84
C SER A 257 2.05 -12.83 -2.28
N ALA A 258 0.91 -12.84 -1.61
CA ALA A 258 -0.20 -11.91 -1.80
C ALA A 258 0.16 -10.49 -1.33
N ILE A 259 0.86 -10.37 -0.19
CA ILE A 259 1.43 -9.09 0.27
C ILE A 259 2.46 -8.56 -0.75
N ARG A 260 3.32 -9.43 -1.28
CA ARG A 260 4.27 -9.07 -2.35
C ARG A 260 3.56 -8.63 -3.64
N ALA A 261 2.45 -9.26 -4.02
CA ALA A 261 1.65 -8.81 -5.17
C ALA A 261 1.12 -7.37 -4.99
N LEU A 262 0.71 -7.01 -3.78
CA LEU A 262 0.23 -5.66 -3.45
C LEU A 262 1.37 -4.63 -3.48
N ALA A 263 2.55 -4.95 -2.95
CA ALA A 263 3.73 -4.09 -3.06
C ALA A 263 4.20 -3.91 -4.53
N LEU A 264 4.10 -4.96 -5.35
CA LEU A 264 4.39 -4.88 -6.79
C LEU A 264 3.35 -4.06 -7.56
N ALA A 265 2.09 -4.05 -7.12
CA ALA A 265 1.04 -3.17 -7.63
C ALA A 265 1.27 -1.70 -7.25
N GLU A 266 1.72 -1.42 -6.02
CA GLU A 266 2.12 -0.08 -5.58
C GLU A 266 3.31 0.47 -6.38
N ALA A 267 4.32 -0.39 -6.62
CA ALA A 267 5.45 -0.06 -7.49
C ALA A 267 5.01 0.23 -8.93
N GLU A 268 3.99 -0.50 -9.44
CA GLU A 268 3.41 -0.24 -10.76
C GLU A 268 2.71 1.13 -10.79
N ALA A 269 1.82 1.42 -9.83
CA ALA A 269 1.11 2.69 -9.71
C ALA A 269 2.08 3.87 -9.63
N THR A 270 3.14 3.73 -8.85
CA THR A 270 4.22 4.72 -8.73
C THR A 270 4.92 4.94 -10.07
N SER A 271 5.24 3.87 -10.81
CA SER A 271 5.88 3.96 -12.14
C SER A 271 5.00 4.61 -13.22
N LEU A 272 3.67 4.66 -13.00
CA LEU A 272 2.69 5.30 -13.86
C LEU A 272 2.28 6.70 -13.36
N ASN A 273 2.94 7.23 -12.32
CA ASN A 273 2.58 8.47 -11.63
C ASN A 273 1.16 8.49 -11.02
N HIS A 274 0.55 7.34 -10.74
CA HIS A 274 -0.75 7.28 -10.08
C HIS A 274 -0.61 7.47 -8.57
N ASN A 275 -1.54 8.22 -7.98
CA ASN A 275 -1.74 8.36 -6.53
C ASN A 275 -2.79 7.36 -6.01
N TRP A 276 -3.07 6.30 -6.78
CA TRP A 276 -4.07 5.29 -6.44
C TRP A 276 -3.68 3.89 -6.94
N ILE A 277 -4.18 2.87 -6.25
CA ILE A 277 -4.07 1.45 -6.61
C ILE A 277 -5.47 0.89 -6.88
N GLY A 278 -5.59 0.10 -7.94
CA GLY A 278 -6.81 -0.57 -8.35
C GLY A 278 -6.52 -1.90 -9.04
N THR A 279 -7.52 -2.38 -9.78
CA THR A 279 -7.53 -3.72 -10.39
C THR A 279 -6.40 -3.94 -11.41
N GLU A 280 -6.15 -2.94 -12.26
CA GLU A 280 -5.06 -2.85 -13.22
C GLU A 280 -3.67 -2.99 -12.59
N HIS A 281 -3.43 -2.28 -11.47
CA HIS A 281 -2.17 -2.37 -10.75
C HIS A 281 -2.03 -3.74 -10.07
N LEU A 282 -3.12 -4.24 -9.48
CA LEU A 282 -3.15 -5.57 -8.87
C LEU A 282 -2.83 -6.69 -9.87
N VAL A 283 -3.42 -6.71 -11.07
CA VAL A 283 -3.14 -7.78 -12.04
C VAL A 283 -1.69 -7.77 -12.55
N VAL A 284 -1.07 -6.59 -12.66
CA VAL A 284 0.38 -6.49 -12.94
C VAL A 284 1.22 -6.94 -11.74
N GLY A 285 0.83 -6.56 -10.52
CA GLY A 285 1.50 -7.01 -9.30
C GLY A 285 1.47 -8.54 -9.12
N LEU A 286 0.31 -9.16 -9.38
CA LEU A 286 0.11 -10.61 -9.35
C LEU A 286 0.93 -11.35 -10.40
N LEU A 287 1.01 -10.84 -11.63
CA LEU A 287 1.81 -11.41 -12.72
C LEU A 287 3.33 -11.28 -12.45
N ARG A 288 3.73 -10.34 -11.60
CA ARG A 288 5.12 -10.11 -11.18
C ARG A 288 5.53 -10.88 -9.91
N VAL A 289 4.65 -11.69 -9.32
CA VAL A 289 5.04 -12.62 -8.23
C VAL A 289 5.69 -13.85 -8.86
N ASP A 290 7.02 -13.88 -8.84
CA ASP A 290 7.81 -15.02 -9.28
C ASP A 290 7.27 -16.34 -8.70
N GLU A 291 7.17 -17.35 -9.57
CA GLU A 291 6.65 -18.70 -9.24
C GLU A 291 5.20 -18.78 -8.70
N GLY A 292 4.50 -17.67 -8.49
CA GLY A 292 3.14 -17.66 -7.94
C GLY A 292 2.11 -18.32 -8.86
N VAL A 293 1.09 -18.96 -8.26
CA VAL A 293 0.01 -19.63 -9.01
C VAL A 293 -0.76 -18.65 -9.90
N ALA A 294 -0.97 -17.40 -9.45
CA ALA A 294 -1.59 -16.36 -10.27
C ALA A 294 -0.78 -16.04 -11.54
N ALA A 295 0.55 -15.89 -11.42
CA ALA A 295 1.42 -15.66 -12.56
C ALA A 295 1.43 -16.89 -13.51
N LYS A 296 1.58 -18.10 -12.95
CA LYS A 296 1.53 -19.37 -13.71
C LYS A 296 0.18 -19.59 -14.42
N ALA A 297 -0.94 -19.19 -13.81
CA ALA A 297 -2.26 -19.24 -14.44
C ALA A 297 -2.36 -18.26 -15.63
N LEU A 298 -1.96 -17.00 -15.43
CA LEU A 298 -1.99 -15.95 -16.46
C LEU A 298 -1.07 -16.27 -17.65
N THR A 299 0.18 -16.69 -17.42
CA THR A 299 1.09 -17.08 -18.50
C THR A 299 0.62 -18.34 -19.23
N SER A 300 -0.03 -19.30 -18.55
CA SER A 300 -0.67 -20.46 -19.21
C SER A 300 -1.85 -20.10 -20.12
N LEU A 301 -2.30 -18.85 -20.10
CA LEU A 301 -3.31 -18.29 -21.01
C LEU A 301 -2.71 -17.30 -22.03
N GLY A 302 -1.38 -17.17 -22.09
CA GLY A 302 -0.68 -16.26 -23.01
C GLY A 302 -0.60 -14.80 -22.54
N ILE A 303 -0.89 -14.50 -21.27
CA ILE A 303 -0.84 -13.14 -20.73
C ILE A 303 0.59 -12.75 -20.36
N GLU A 304 1.28 -12.14 -21.31
CA GLU A 304 2.61 -11.57 -21.12
C GLU A 304 2.58 -10.19 -20.43
N LEU A 305 3.54 -9.93 -19.54
CA LEU A 305 3.61 -8.69 -18.76
C LEU A 305 3.70 -7.42 -19.64
N ALA A 306 4.40 -7.51 -20.77
CA ALA A 306 4.48 -6.42 -21.74
C ALA A 306 3.13 -6.14 -22.42
N ALA A 307 2.39 -7.20 -22.80
CA ALA A 307 1.08 -7.10 -23.42
C ALA A 307 0.02 -6.56 -22.44
N LEU A 308 0.04 -7.03 -21.19
CA LEU A 308 -0.83 -6.55 -20.11
C LEU A 308 -0.64 -5.05 -19.86
N ARG A 309 0.61 -4.59 -19.68
CA ARG A 309 0.93 -3.16 -19.53
C ARG A 309 0.50 -2.33 -20.75
N ALA A 310 0.74 -2.81 -21.96
CA ALA A 310 0.35 -2.13 -23.20
C ALA A 310 -1.17 -2.08 -23.42
N GLY A 311 -1.93 -3.04 -22.88
CA GLY A 311 -3.39 -2.99 -22.83
C GLY A 311 -3.88 -1.96 -21.81
N LEU A 312 -3.40 -2.04 -20.57
CA LEU A 312 -3.80 -1.15 -19.46
C LEU A 312 -3.58 0.34 -19.77
N LEU A 313 -2.45 0.68 -20.42
CA LEU A 313 -2.11 2.05 -20.82
C LEU A 313 -3.11 2.69 -21.82
N LYS A 314 -3.97 1.91 -22.48
CA LYS A 314 -5.04 2.43 -23.36
C LYS A 314 -6.24 2.96 -22.56
N HIS A 315 -6.53 2.31 -21.43
CA HIS A 315 -7.66 2.63 -20.56
C HIS A 315 -7.27 3.64 -19.47
N ILE A 316 -6.03 3.53 -18.97
CA ILE A 316 -5.49 4.37 -17.89
C ILE A 316 -4.10 4.87 -18.33
N PRO A 317 -4.01 6.03 -18.99
CA PRO A 317 -2.73 6.63 -19.36
C PRO A 317 -1.99 7.15 -18.12
N ARG A 318 -0.66 7.26 -18.22
CA ARG A 318 0.20 7.77 -17.13
C ARG A 318 -0.28 9.11 -16.58
N GLY A 319 -0.29 9.22 -15.25
CA GLY A 319 -0.59 10.46 -14.54
C GLY A 319 0.44 11.57 -14.78
N ALA A 320 0.03 12.80 -14.48
CA ALA A 320 0.95 13.93 -14.35
C ALA A 320 1.98 13.67 -13.23
N ALA A 321 3.14 14.31 -13.30
CA ALA A 321 4.21 14.13 -12.30
C ALA A 321 3.68 14.37 -10.87
N ARG A 322 3.90 13.39 -9.99
CA ARG A 322 3.29 13.37 -8.66
C ARG A 322 3.84 14.45 -7.73
N VAL A 323 2.93 15.10 -7.02
CA VAL A 323 3.22 15.90 -5.83
C VAL A 323 2.69 15.14 -4.62
N GLY A 324 3.58 14.57 -3.82
CA GLY A 324 3.23 13.79 -2.61
C GLY A 324 3.41 12.27 -2.74
N SER A 325 3.68 11.63 -1.61
CA SER A 325 4.01 10.21 -1.48
C SER A 325 2.79 9.28 -1.29
N ASP A 326 1.65 9.80 -0.83
CA ASP A 326 0.47 8.98 -0.51
C ASP A 326 -0.16 8.30 -1.74
N ILE A 327 -0.63 7.06 -1.55
CA ILE A 327 -1.23 6.21 -2.58
C ILE A 327 -2.47 5.55 -2.00
N ALA A 328 -3.65 5.87 -2.52
CA ALA A 328 -4.92 5.36 -2.00
C ALA A 328 -5.37 4.07 -2.70
N LEU A 329 -5.82 3.06 -1.95
CA LEU A 329 -6.59 1.97 -2.55
C LEU A 329 -7.95 2.53 -3.03
N THR A 330 -8.34 2.23 -4.26
CA THR A 330 -9.67 2.59 -4.77
C THR A 330 -10.80 1.86 -4.01
N PRO A 331 -12.05 2.36 -3.99
CA PRO A 331 -13.17 1.63 -3.38
C PRO A 331 -13.33 0.22 -3.93
N ARG A 332 -13.25 0.07 -5.26
CA ARG A 332 -13.23 -1.21 -5.97
C ARG A 332 -12.10 -2.13 -5.48
N MET A 333 -10.90 -1.61 -5.24
CA MET A 333 -9.78 -2.40 -4.70
C MET A 333 -10.07 -2.94 -3.29
N HIS A 334 -10.70 -2.14 -2.42
CA HIS A 334 -11.14 -2.63 -1.11
C HIS A 334 -12.18 -3.76 -1.23
N GLU A 335 -13.11 -3.66 -2.19
CA GLU A 335 -14.07 -4.75 -2.48
C GLU A 335 -13.36 -6.03 -2.96
N ILE A 336 -12.31 -5.94 -3.79
CA ILE A 336 -11.51 -7.10 -4.21
C ILE A 336 -10.81 -7.75 -3.01
N LEU A 337 -10.19 -6.96 -2.14
CA LEU A 337 -9.52 -7.47 -0.93
C LEU A 337 -10.51 -8.15 0.03
N ALA A 338 -11.65 -7.53 0.29
CA ALA A 338 -12.71 -8.11 1.13
C ALA A 338 -13.26 -9.41 0.53
N ARG A 339 -13.47 -9.44 -0.79
CA ARG A 339 -13.91 -10.63 -1.52
C ARG A 339 -12.88 -11.76 -1.46
N ALA A 340 -11.59 -11.45 -1.59
CA ALA A 340 -10.51 -12.42 -1.48
C ALA A 340 -10.51 -13.12 -0.11
N SER A 341 -10.67 -12.35 0.98
CA SER A 341 -10.80 -12.89 2.34
C SER A 341 -11.99 -13.83 2.53
N VAL A 342 -13.10 -13.65 1.79
CA VAL A 342 -14.25 -14.57 1.79
C VAL A 342 -14.00 -15.79 0.89
N MET A 343 -13.38 -15.60 -0.29
CA MET A 343 -13.08 -16.68 -1.23
C MET A 343 -12.03 -17.66 -0.70
N ARG A 344 -11.10 -17.19 0.14
CA ARG A 344 -10.16 -18.00 0.93
C ARG A 344 -10.85 -19.15 1.65
N THR A 345 -11.88 -18.84 2.44
CA THR A 345 -12.64 -19.84 3.21
C THR A 345 -13.36 -20.82 2.30
N ARG A 346 -13.89 -20.35 1.17
CA ARG A 346 -14.57 -21.21 0.16
C ARG A 346 -13.64 -22.17 -0.58
N ARG A 347 -12.32 -21.96 -0.55
CA ARG A 347 -11.30 -22.90 -1.08
C ARG A 347 -10.58 -23.68 0.02
N ALA A 348 -11.04 -23.55 1.27
CA ALA A 348 -10.41 -24.07 2.49
C ALA A 348 -8.91 -23.77 2.61
N SER A 349 -8.50 -22.56 2.22
CA SER A 349 -7.15 -22.04 2.47
C SER A 349 -7.07 -21.34 3.83
N THR A 350 -5.95 -21.45 4.53
CA THR A 350 -5.67 -20.67 5.74
C THR A 350 -5.47 -19.19 5.41
N ASN A 351 -4.85 -18.89 4.27
CA ASN A 351 -4.44 -17.55 3.87
C ASN A 351 -5.00 -17.16 2.48
N VAL A 352 -5.18 -15.87 2.23
CA VAL A 352 -5.38 -15.26 0.92
C VAL A 352 -4.04 -15.32 0.19
N THR A 353 -4.02 -16.11 -0.88
CA THR A 353 -2.88 -16.32 -1.77
C THR A 353 -3.03 -15.46 -3.04
N PRO A 354 -1.98 -15.30 -3.87
CA PRO A 354 -2.07 -14.57 -5.14
C PRO A 354 -3.21 -15.04 -6.04
N GLU A 355 -3.45 -16.34 -6.14
CA GLU A 355 -4.52 -16.87 -6.99
C GLU A 355 -5.92 -16.64 -6.41
N ILE A 356 -6.07 -16.55 -5.08
CA ILE A 356 -7.32 -16.09 -4.46
C ILE A 356 -7.57 -14.60 -4.78
N LEU A 357 -6.52 -13.76 -4.79
CA LEU A 357 -6.63 -12.36 -5.25
C LEU A 357 -6.98 -12.24 -6.73
N LEU A 358 -6.36 -13.07 -7.58
CA LEU A 358 -6.67 -13.11 -9.01
C LEU A 358 -8.14 -13.50 -9.25
N LEU A 359 -8.61 -14.58 -8.60
CA LEU A 359 -10.00 -15.03 -8.64
C LEU A 359 -10.98 -13.96 -8.12
N ALA A 360 -10.62 -13.24 -7.05
CA ALA A 360 -11.43 -12.15 -6.52
C ALA A 360 -11.51 -10.98 -7.50
N CYS A 361 -10.40 -10.62 -8.16
CA CYS A 361 -10.34 -9.56 -9.17
C CYS A 361 -11.23 -9.90 -10.37
N VAL A 362 -11.07 -11.08 -10.98
CA VAL A 362 -11.82 -11.44 -12.19
C VAL A 362 -13.31 -11.71 -11.96
N ALA A 363 -13.72 -11.91 -10.70
CA ALA A 363 -15.12 -11.90 -10.31
C ALA A 363 -15.77 -10.49 -10.35
N ASP A 364 -15.00 -9.43 -10.63
CA ASP A 364 -15.48 -8.09 -10.97
C ASP A 364 -15.19 -7.77 -12.44
N SER A 365 -16.20 -7.94 -13.29
CA SER A 365 -16.14 -7.61 -14.73
C SER A 365 -16.14 -6.10 -15.03
N ALA A 366 -16.38 -5.25 -14.02
CA ALA A 366 -16.28 -3.80 -14.12
C ALA A 366 -14.91 -3.25 -13.65
N GLY A 367 -13.97 -4.13 -13.25
CA GLY A 367 -12.57 -3.78 -13.01
C GLY A 367 -11.76 -3.71 -14.31
N VAL A 368 -10.96 -2.65 -14.47
CA VAL A 368 -10.15 -2.43 -15.68
C VAL A 368 -9.11 -3.54 -15.88
N GLY A 369 -8.56 -4.09 -14.78
CA GLY A 369 -7.70 -5.29 -14.84
C GLY A 369 -8.41 -6.49 -15.48
N THR A 370 -9.65 -6.76 -15.09
CA THR A 370 -10.48 -7.85 -15.64
C THR A 370 -10.86 -7.60 -17.10
N GLN A 371 -11.15 -6.34 -17.45
CA GLN A 371 -11.49 -5.95 -18.82
C GLN A 371 -10.30 -6.17 -19.77
N VAL A 372 -9.11 -5.68 -19.41
CA VAL A 372 -7.91 -5.87 -20.25
C VAL A 372 -7.44 -7.32 -20.29
N LEU A 373 -7.57 -8.09 -19.21
CA LEU A 373 -7.34 -9.55 -19.26
C LEU A 373 -8.30 -10.24 -20.25
N THR A 374 -9.56 -9.81 -20.31
CA THR A 374 -10.56 -10.31 -21.25
C THR A 374 -10.26 -9.87 -22.69
N GLU A 375 -9.83 -8.63 -22.92
CA GLU A 375 -9.35 -8.13 -24.23
C GLU A 375 -8.14 -8.93 -24.74
N LEU A 376 -7.26 -9.38 -23.84
CA LEU A 376 -6.12 -10.24 -24.14
C LEU A 376 -6.49 -11.74 -24.19
N GLY A 377 -7.78 -12.09 -24.13
CA GLY A 377 -8.30 -13.44 -24.34
C GLY A 377 -8.38 -14.33 -23.09
N ALA A 378 -7.93 -13.85 -21.92
CA ALA A 378 -8.03 -14.54 -20.64
C ALA A 378 -9.31 -14.11 -19.89
N THR A 379 -10.44 -14.72 -20.23
CA THR A 379 -11.73 -14.45 -19.57
C THR A 379 -11.73 -14.95 -18.12
N PRO A 380 -12.63 -14.45 -17.25
CA PRO A 380 -12.73 -14.92 -15.86
C PRO A 380 -12.93 -16.43 -15.69
N GLU A 381 -13.53 -17.09 -16.68
CA GLU A 381 -13.76 -18.54 -16.74
C GLU A 381 -12.45 -19.27 -16.98
N LYS A 382 -11.72 -18.91 -18.04
CA LYS A 382 -10.39 -19.49 -18.34
C LYS A 382 -9.41 -19.27 -17.20
N ILE A 383 -9.44 -18.09 -16.56
CA ILE A 383 -8.58 -17.78 -15.41
C ILE A 383 -8.96 -18.67 -14.22
N ARG A 384 -10.26 -18.90 -13.99
CA ARG A 384 -10.73 -19.83 -12.94
C ARG A 384 -10.29 -21.26 -13.21
N GLU A 385 -10.49 -21.77 -14.43
CA GLU A 385 -10.04 -23.09 -14.86
C GLU A 385 -8.50 -23.26 -14.73
N ALA A 386 -7.73 -22.24 -15.13
CA ALA A 386 -6.27 -22.25 -15.01
C ALA A 386 -5.80 -22.25 -13.55
N VAL A 387 -6.48 -21.52 -12.66
CA VAL A 387 -6.20 -21.54 -11.21
C VAL A 387 -6.64 -22.86 -10.58
N ASP A 388 -7.83 -23.38 -10.91
CA ASP A 388 -8.35 -24.65 -10.38
C ASP A 388 -7.47 -25.85 -10.78
N ARG A 389 -6.84 -25.79 -11.97
CA ARG A 389 -5.85 -26.77 -12.45
C ARG A 389 -4.51 -26.71 -11.70
N LEU A 390 -4.12 -25.55 -11.16
CA LEU A 390 -2.81 -25.33 -10.52
C LEU A 390 -2.86 -25.32 -8.99
N SER A 391 -4.00 -24.95 -8.40
CA SER A 391 -4.26 -24.87 -6.95
C SER A 391 -5.74 -25.22 -6.72
N PRO A 392 -6.14 -26.49 -6.87
CA PRO A 392 -7.53 -26.90 -6.72
C PRO A 392 -8.08 -26.58 -5.31
N PRO A 393 -9.39 -26.31 -5.17
CA PRO A 393 -9.99 -26.16 -3.85
C PRO A 393 -9.84 -27.46 -3.06
N LYS A 394 -9.51 -27.37 -1.77
CA LYS A 394 -9.50 -28.56 -0.90
C LYS A 394 -10.96 -28.93 -0.58
N ALA A 395 -11.25 -30.23 -0.64
CA ALA A 395 -12.57 -30.81 -0.35
C ALA A 395 -12.87 -30.87 1.15
#